data_AF-A0AAD9K4M9-F1
#
_entry.id   AF-A0AAD9K4M9-F1
#
_cell.length_a   1.000
_cell.length_b   1.000
_cell.length_c   1.000
_cell.angle_alpha   90.00
_cell.angle_beta   90.00
_cell.angle_gamma   90.00
#
_symmetry.space_group_name_H-M   'P 1'
#
loop_
_entity.id
_entity.type
_entity.pdbx_description
1 polymer ?
#
loop_
_entity_poly.entity_id
_entity_poly.type
_entity_poly.pdbx_seq_one_letter_code
_entity_poly.pdbx_strand_id
1 'polypeptide(L)'
;MYLCMYVYIYIYIYIYIYIYMYVCMYYDCMYVCMYVCMYVCMYVCMYVCMYVYVCVCMYVCMYVCMYVCMYVCMYVCMYVCMYVCMYVCMYVCMYVCMYVCMYVCMCMYVCMYVCMYVCMYVCMYVCMYYVYMYVCMYVVMLCVCVCVCCV
;
A
#
# COMPACT_ATOMS: atom_id res chain seq x y z
N MET A 1 -94.00 -45.33 29.71
CA MET A 1 -93.25 -44.08 29.95
C MET A 1 -91.77 -44.32 30.23
N TYR A 2 -91.40 -45.23 31.13
CA TYR A 2 -89.98 -45.49 31.49
C TYR A 2 -89.07 -45.89 30.31
N LEU A 3 -89.51 -46.79 29.43
CA LEU A 3 -88.73 -47.19 28.24
C LEU A 3 -88.49 -46.04 27.26
N CYS A 4 -89.49 -45.19 27.00
CA CYS A 4 -89.30 -44.02 26.13
C CYS A 4 -88.34 -42.99 26.73
N MET A 5 -88.42 -42.74 28.04
CA MET A 5 -87.49 -41.82 28.72
C MET A 5 -86.06 -42.37 28.69
N TYR A 6 -85.89 -43.68 28.91
CA TYR A 6 -84.58 -44.32 28.89
C TYR A 6 -83.93 -44.26 27.50
N VAL A 7 -84.69 -44.58 26.44
CA VAL A 7 -84.21 -44.51 25.06
C VAL A 7 -83.86 -43.08 24.66
N TYR A 8 -84.68 -42.09 25.05
CA TYR A 8 -84.40 -40.69 24.76
C TYR A 8 -83.11 -40.21 25.43
N ILE A 9 -82.92 -40.52 26.71
CA ILE A 9 -81.70 -40.18 27.46
C ILE A 9 -80.48 -40.86 26.85
N TYR A 10 -80.60 -42.14 26.47
CA TYR A 10 -79.49 -42.89 25.87
C TYR A 10 -79.08 -42.31 24.51
N ILE A 11 -80.04 -41.99 23.64
CA ILE A 11 -79.79 -41.36 22.35
C ILE A 11 -79.16 -39.98 22.53
N TYR A 12 -79.68 -39.18 23.47
CA TYR A 12 -79.16 -37.84 23.74
C TYR A 12 -77.71 -37.88 24.23
N ILE A 13 -77.39 -38.77 25.17
CA ILE A 13 -76.03 -38.96 25.67
C ILE A 13 -75.11 -39.47 24.57
N TYR A 14 -75.56 -40.44 23.76
CA TYR A 14 -74.74 -40.99 22.67
C TYR A 14 -74.42 -39.94 21.60
N ILE A 15 -75.41 -39.14 21.19
CA ILE A 15 -75.22 -38.03 20.24
C ILE A 15 -74.29 -36.97 20.84
N TYR A 16 -74.48 -36.61 22.11
CA TYR A 16 -73.65 -35.61 22.77
C TYR A 16 -72.19 -36.06 22.85
N ILE A 17 -71.94 -37.30 23.27
CA ILE A 17 -70.58 -37.87 23.33
C ILE A 17 -69.97 -37.96 21.93
N TYR A 18 -70.73 -38.40 20.92
CA TYR A 18 -70.21 -38.53 19.56
C TYR A 18 -69.84 -37.17 18.97
N ILE A 19 -70.69 -36.15 19.14
CA ILE A 19 -70.40 -34.78 18.68
C ILE A 19 -69.19 -34.22 19.44
N TYR A 20 -69.14 -34.37 20.77
CA TYR A 20 -68.04 -33.83 21.56
C TYR A 20 -66.71 -34.48 21.18
N MET A 21 -66.68 -35.81 21.03
CA MET A 21 -65.47 -36.53 20.65
C MET A 21 -65.04 -36.19 19.22
N TYR A 22 -65.98 -36.11 18.27
CA TYR A 22 -65.65 -35.85 16.87
C TYR A 22 -65.21 -34.40 16.65
N VAL A 23 -65.89 -33.44 17.27
CA VAL A 23 -65.54 -32.01 17.13
C VAL A 23 -64.26 -31.69 17.90
N CYS A 24 -64.17 -32.04 19.19
CA CYS A 24 -63.03 -31.65 20.01
C CYS A 24 -61.73 -32.39 19.64
N MET A 25 -61.77 -33.67 19.28
CA MET A 25 -60.53 -34.37 18.90
C MET A 25 -60.17 -34.23 17.43
N TYR A 26 -61.14 -34.26 16.52
CA TYR A 26 -60.83 -34.31 15.09
C TYR A 26 -60.62 -32.91 14.49
N TYR A 27 -61.41 -31.92 14.91
CA TYR A 27 -61.27 -30.57 14.37
C TYR A 27 -60.19 -29.78 15.11
N ASP A 28 -60.24 -29.70 16.44
CA ASP A 28 -59.29 -28.86 17.17
C ASP A 28 -57.88 -29.46 17.19
N CYS A 29 -57.70 -30.72 17.59
CA CYS A 29 -56.35 -31.28 17.69
C CYS A 29 -55.67 -31.51 16.34
N MET A 30 -56.36 -32.06 15.33
CA MET A 30 -55.71 -32.36 14.04
C MET A 30 -55.55 -31.11 13.18
N TYR A 31 -56.58 -30.24 13.10
CA TYR A 31 -56.50 -29.07 12.24
C TYR A 31 -55.54 -28.03 12.82
N VAL A 32 -55.61 -27.74 14.13
CA VAL A 32 -54.72 -26.75 14.75
C VAL A 32 -53.28 -27.27 14.77
N CYS A 33 -53.03 -28.52 15.15
CA CYS A 33 -51.65 -29.03 15.13
C CYS A 33 -51.08 -29.07 13.72
N MET A 34 -51.82 -29.55 12.72
CA MET A 34 -51.30 -29.62 11.34
C MET A 34 -51.11 -28.23 10.74
N TYR A 35 -52.07 -27.33 10.94
CA TYR A 35 -51.99 -25.99 10.35
C TYR A 35 -50.91 -25.16 11.05
N VAL A 36 -50.85 -25.15 12.39
CA VAL A 36 -49.83 -24.41 13.13
C VAL A 36 -48.44 -25.00 12.89
N CYS A 37 -48.26 -26.33 12.94
CA CYS A 37 -46.95 -26.92 12.65
C CYS A 37 -46.52 -26.64 11.22
N MET A 38 -47.38 -26.84 10.22
CA MET A 38 -47.00 -26.61 8.82
C MET A 38 -46.73 -25.13 8.55
N TYR A 39 -47.58 -24.24 9.04
CA TYR A 39 -47.42 -22.80 8.80
C TYR A 39 -46.22 -22.26 9.55
N VAL A 40 -46.06 -22.55 10.84
CA VAL A 40 -44.92 -22.07 11.63
C VAL A 40 -43.62 -22.68 11.13
N CYS A 41 -43.55 -23.99 10.87
CA CYS A 41 -42.33 -24.60 10.35
C CYS A 41 -41.96 -24.05 8.98
N MET A 42 -42.92 -23.95 8.04
CA MET A 42 -42.62 -23.44 6.70
C MET A 42 -42.26 -21.96 6.73
N TYR A 43 -43.02 -21.13 7.44
CA TYR A 43 -42.78 -19.69 7.47
C TYR A 43 -41.50 -19.37 8.22
N VAL A 44 -41.28 -19.95 9.41
CA VAL A 44 -40.06 -19.70 10.20
C VAL A 44 -38.84 -20.26 9.48
N CYS A 45 -38.88 -21.50 8.97
CA CYS A 45 -37.73 -22.04 8.24
C CYS A 45 -37.44 -21.24 6.97
N MET A 46 -38.44 -20.92 6.15
CA MET A 46 -38.20 -20.17 4.91
C MET A 46 -37.74 -18.74 5.21
N TYR A 47 -38.37 -18.05 6.15
CA TYR A 47 -38.03 -16.66 6.46
C TYR A 47 -36.68 -16.57 7.16
N VAL A 48 -36.39 -17.41 8.15
CA VAL A 48 -35.10 -17.42 8.83
C VAL A 48 -33.99 -17.86 7.87
N CYS A 49 -34.18 -18.93 7.09
CA CYS A 49 -33.16 -19.35 6.14
C CYS A 49 -32.91 -18.29 5.08
N MET A 50 -33.95 -17.70 4.48
CA MET A 50 -33.77 -16.68 3.45
C MET A 50 -33.18 -15.39 4.02
N TYR A 51 -33.66 -14.92 5.16
CA TYR A 51 -33.18 -13.67 5.76
C TYR A 51 -31.76 -13.82 6.30
N VAL A 52 -31.45 -14.90 7.01
CA VAL A 52 -30.09 -15.15 7.51
C VAL A 52 -29.14 -15.38 6.35
N TYR A 53 -29.51 -16.18 5.35
CA TYR A 53 -28.65 -16.41 4.19
C TYR A 53 -28.41 -15.13 3.40
N VAL A 54 -29.48 -14.41 3.02
CA VAL A 54 -29.34 -13.20 2.21
C VAL A 54 -28.65 -12.11 3.00
N CYS A 55 -29.07 -11.81 4.23
CA CYS A 55 -28.45 -10.73 5.00
C CYS A 55 -27.02 -11.10 5.41
N VAL A 56 -26.77 -12.28 5.98
CA VAL A 56 -25.42 -12.60 6.45
C VAL A 56 -24.49 -12.83 5.27
N CYS A 57 -24.87 -13.62 4.25
CA CYS A 57 -23.96 -13.87 3.13
C CYS A 57 -23.75 -12.61 2.29
N MET A 58 -24.79 -11.84 1.94
CA MET A 58 -24.58 -10.64 1.14
C MET A 58 -23.87 -9.55 1.93
N TYR A 59 -24.23 -9.32 3.19
CA TYR A 59 -23.61 -8.26 3.97
C TYR A 59 -22.16 -8.62 4.30
N VAL A 60 -21.88 -9.86 4.73
CA VAL A 60 -20.50 -10.28 5.03
C VAL A 60 -19.68 -10.33 3.75
N CYS A 61 -20.17 -10.91 2.65
CA CYS A 61 -19.39 -10.92 1.40
C CYS A 61 -19.16 -9.51 0.86
N MET A 62 -20.18 -8.66 0.80
CA MET A 62 -20.02 -7.30 0.27
C MET A 62 -19.14 -6.46 1.18
N TYR A 63 -19.36 -6.50 2.50
CA TYR A 63 -18.58 -5.71 3.43
C TYR A 63 -17.14 -6.20 3.49
N VAL A 64 -16.90 -7.51 3.65
CA VAL A 64 -15.53 -8.04 3.68
C VAL A 64 -14.82 -7.84 2.34
N CYS A 65 -15.45 -8.15 1.20
CA CYS A 65 -14.81 -7.91 -0.10
C CYS A 65 -14.53 -6.43 -0.35
N MET A 66 -15.51 -5.53 -0.11
CA MET A 66 -15.30 -4.10 -0.35
C MET A 66 -14.27 -3.52 0.61
N TYR A 67 -14.37 -3.83 1.90
CA TYR A 67 -13.46 -3.28 2.90
C TYR A 67 -12.05 -3.84 2.73
N VAL A 68 -11.89 -5.15 2.57
CA VAL A 68 -10.57 -5.77 2.39
C VAL A 68 -9.97 -5.34 1.06
N CYS A 69 -10.70 -5.41 -0.06
CA CYS A 69 -10.14 -4.97 -1.34
C CYS A 69 -9.81 -3.47 -1.33
N MET A 70 -10.72 -2.60 -0.87
CA MET A 70 -10.44 -1.16 -0.88
C MET A 70 -9.33 -0.81 0.10
N TYR A 71 -9.35 -1.33 1.31
CA TYR A 71 -8.35 -1.00 2.32
C TYR A 71 -6.98 -1.57 1.95
N VAL A 72 -6.90 -2.84 1.54
CA VAL A 72 -5.63 -3.45 1.12
C VAL A 72 -5.11 -2.80 -0.15
N CYS A 73 -5.94 -2.60 -1.19
CA CYS A 73 -5.46 -1.94 -2.41
C CYS A 73 -5.04 -0.49 -2.14
N MET A 74 -5.84 0.30 -1.43
CA MET A 74 -5.49 1.70 -1.15
C MET A 74 -4.26 1.80 -0.25
N TYR A 75 -4.19 1.00 0.81
CA TYR A 75 -3.08 1.07 1.75
C TYR A 75 -1.79 0.54 1.11
N VAL A 76 -1.83 -0.61 0.43
CA VAL A 76 -0.65 -1.15 -0.25
C VAL A 76 -0.23 -0.25 -1.40
N CYS A 77 -1.14 0.20 -2.27
CA CYS A 77 -0.77 1.08 -3.38
C CYS A 77 -0.24 2.41 -2.87
N MET A 78 -0.92 3.08 -1.93
CA MET A 78 -0.47 4.38 -1.43
C MET A 78 0.83 4.24 -0.66
N TYR A 79 0.96 3.26 0.24
CA TYR A 79 2.14 3.10 1.05
C TYR A 79 3.34 2.66 0.21
N VAL A 80 3.18 1.65 -0.66
CA VAL A 80 4.28 1.20 -1.53
C VAL A 80 4.64 2.29 -2.53
N CYS A 81 3.69 2.91 -3.22
CA CYS A 81 4.02 3.96 -4.18
C CYS A 81 4.65 5.18 -3.50
N MET A 82 4.07 5.69 -2.40
CA MET A 82 4.64 6.86 -1.71
C MET A 82 6.00 6.53 -1.11
N TYR A 83 6.14 5.41 -0.42
CA TYR A 83 7.37 5.07 0.27
C TYR A 83 8.48 4.75 -0.74
N VAL A 84 8.20 3.90 -1.74
CA VAL A 84 9.20 3.55 -2.75
C VAL A 84 9.55 4.75 -3.60
N CYS A 85 8.57 5.52 -4.12
CA CYS A 85 8.89 6.69 -4.94
C CYS A 85 9.62 7.76 -4.12
N MET A 86 9.16 8.11 -2.92
CA MET A 86 9.84 9.14 -2.12
C MET A 86 11.23 8.69 -1.70
N TYR A 87 11.38 7.46 -1.22
CA TYR A 87 12.67 6.98 -0.72
C TYR A 87 13.66 6.80 -1.87
N VAL A 88 13.26 6.19 -2.98
CA VAL A 88 14.14 6.01 -4.15
C VAL A 88 14.48 7.37 -4.76
N CYS A 89 13.51 8.25 -4.98
CA CYS A 89 13.80 9.57 -5.55
C CYS A 89 14.72 10.38 -4.64
N MET A 90 14.43 10.46 -3.33
CA MET A 90 15.28 11.23 -2.41
C MET A 90 16.67 10.63 -2.30
N TYR A 91 16.78 9.30 -2.16
CA TYR A 91 18.07 8.66 -1.97
C TYR A 91 18.92 8.75 -3.25
N VAL A 92 18.34 8.45 -4.41
CA VAL A 92 19.04 8.52 -5.70
C VAL A 92 19.41 9.96 -6.02
N CYS A 93 18.51 10.93 -5.87
CA CYS A 93 18.84 12.33 -6.13
C CYS A 93 19.95 12.82 -5.19
N MET A 94 19.87 12.54 -3.89
CA MET A 94 20.89 12.96 -2.93
C MET A 94 22.25 12.30 -3.23
N TYR A 95 22.27 10.99 -3.49
CA TYR A 95 23.50 10.31 -3.87
C TYR A 95 24.09 10.90 -5.15
N VAL A 96 23.31 10.94 -6.23
CA VAL A 96 23.80 11.42 -7.53
C VAL A 96 24.28 12.87 -7.42
N CYS A 97 23.54 13.75 -6.76
CA CYS A 97 23.97 15.13 -6.54
C CYS A 97 25.29 15.21 -5.76
N MET A 98 25.44 14.44 -4.67
CA MET A 98 26.67 14.43 -3.88
C MET A 98 27.86 13.91 -4.69
N TYR A 99 27.70 12.81 -5.43
CA TYR A 99 28.77 12.28 -6.28
C TYR A 99 29.17 13.26 -7.38
N VAL A 100 28.20 13.84 -8.09
CA VAL A 100 28.48 14.81 -9.15
C VAL A 100 29.18 16.04 -8.58
N CYS A 101 28.70 16.60 -7.46
CA CYS A 101 29.36 17.72 -6.80
C CYS A 101 30.80 17.39 -6.40
N MET A 102 31.06 16.21 -5.84
CA MET A 102 32.42 15.78 -5.46
C MET A 102 33.34 15.65 -6.69
N TYR A 103 32.84 15.06 -7.78
CA TYR A 103 33.60 14.95 -9.03
C TYR A 103 33.93 16.33 -9.62
N VAL A 104 32.97 17.26 -9.61
CA VAL A 104 33.17 18.63 -10.08
C VAL A 104 34.18 19.38 -9.21
N CYS A 105 34.10 19.24 -7.88
CA CYS A 105 35.08 19.84 -6.97
C CYS A 105 36.48 19.30 -7.19
N MET A 106 36.63 17.99 -7.40
CA MET A 106 37.93 17.36 -7.68
C MET A 106 38.52 17.83 -9.01
N CYS A 107 37.72 17.95 -10.08
CA CYS A 107 38.25 18.45 -11.34
C CYS A 107 38.65 19.92 -11.25
N MET A 108 37.93 20.76 -10.50
CA MET A 108 38.36 22.14 -10.22
C MET A 108 39.68 22.19 -9.44
N TYR A 109 39.86 21.34 -8.44
CA TYR A 109 41.11 21.25 -7.67
C TYR A 109 42.29 20.85 -8.57
N VAL A 110 42.10 19.84 -9.42
CA VAL A 110 43.12 19.40 -10.39
C VAL A 110 43.47 20.53 -11.36
N CYS A 111 42.47 21.21 -11.93
CA CYS A 111 42.69 22.35 -12.82
C CYS A 111 43.51 23.46 -12.14
N MET A 112 43.15 23.83 -10.91
CA MET A 112 43.88 24.83 -10.13
C MET A 112 45.33 24.41 -9.87
N TYR A 113 45.55 23.16 -9.48
CA TYR A 113 46.88 22.62 -9.23
C TYR A 113 47.75 22.63 -10.49
N VAL A 114 47.21 22.19 -11.62
CA VAL A 114 47.90 22.18 -12.92
C VAL A 114 48.24 23.61 -13.34
N CYS A 115 47.28 24.55 -13.27
CA CYS A 115 47.52 25.95 -13.58
C CYS A 115 48.64 26.55 -12.74
N MET A 116 48.61 26.35 -11.42
CA MET A 116 49.65 26.84 -10.51
C MET A 116 51.03 26.25 -10.83
N TYR A 117 51.09 24.94 -11.07
CA TYR A 117 52.34 24.26 -11.40
C TYR A 117 52.92 24.74 -12.72
N VAL A 118 52.08 24.85 -13.77
CA VAL A 118 52.50 25.36 -15.08
C VAL A 118 52.96 26.80 -14.97
N CYS A 119 52.21 27.67 -14.29
CA CYS A 119 52.61 29.07 -14.09
C CYS A 119 53.97 29.18 -13.37
N MET A 120 54.16 28.45 -12.27
CA MET A 120 55.42 28.46 -11.52
C MET A 120 56.58 27.96 -12.37
N TYR A 121 56.39 26.86 -13.10
CA TYR A 121 57.43 26.28 -13.93
C TYR A 121 57.82 27.20 -15.09
N VAL A 122 56.83 27.78 -15.78
CA VAL A 122 57.05 28.75 -16.86
C VAL A 122 57.77 29.99 -16.32
N CYS A 123 57.32 30.57 -15.20
CA CYS A 123 57.97 31.72 -14.59
C CYS A 123 59.43 31.42 -14.22
N MET A 124 59.71 30.27 -13.61
CA MET A 124 61.07 29.86 -13.26
C MET A 124 61.95 29.69 -14.51
N TYR A 125 61.44 29.02 -15.56
CA TYR A 125 62.18 28.85 -16.82
C TYR A 125 62.50 30.18 -17.49
N VAL A 126 61.52 31.07 -17.56
CA VAL A 126 61.71 32.40 -18.14
C VAL A 126 62.74 33.20 -17.34
N CYS A 127 62.63 33.23 -16.01
CA CYS A 127 63.61 33.91 -15.15
C CYS A 127 65.02 33.36 -15.32
N MET A 128 65.19 32.03 -15.33
CA MET A 128 66.49 31.40 -15.51
C MET A 128 67.08 31.69 -16.90
N TYR A 129 66.25 31.69 -17.95
CA TYR A 129 66.69 32.06 -19.29
C TYR A 129 67.15 33.53 -19.35
N TYR A 130 66.40 34.47 -18.77
CA TYR A 130 66.82 35.87 -18.71
C TYR A 130 68.13 36.05 -17.93
N VAL A 131 68.29 35.36 -16.80
CA VAL A 131 69.54 35.39 -16.03
C VAL A 131 70.70 34.83 -16.85
N TYR A 132 70.51 33.69 -17.51
CA TYR A 132 71.54 33.08 -18.37
C TYR A 132 71.96 34.02 -19.51
N MET A 133 70.98 34.63 -20.18
CA MET A 133 71.22 35.63 -21.24
C MET A 133 71.98 36.84 -20.69
N TYR A 134 71.61 37.36 -19.52
CA TYR A 134 72.31 38.48 -18.89
C TYR A 134 73.76 38.13 -18.53
N VAL A 135 73.99 36.95 -17.95
CA VAL A 135 75.34 36.46 -17.63
C VAL A 135 76.17 36.27 -18.90
N CYS A 136 75.62 35.67 -19.95
CA CYS A 136 76.30 35.53 -21.24
C CYS A 136 76.69 36.90 -21.83
N MET A 137 75.78 37.88 -21.80
CA MET A 137 76.07 39.24 -22.30
C MET A 137 77.18 39.91 -21.48
N TYR A 138 77.16 39.77 -20.15
CA TYR A 138 78.18 40.33 -19.27
C TYR A 138 79.56 39.68 -19.49
N VAL A 139 79.60 38.36 -19.65
CA VAL A 139 80.82 37.62 -19.99
C VAL A 139 81.35 38.07 -21.35
N VAL A 140 80.52 38.13 -22.40
CA VAL A 140 80.95 38.60 -23.72
C VAL A 140 81.51 40.02 -23.66
N MET A 141 80.86 40.92 -22.92
CA MET A 141 81.36 42.29 -22.74
C MET A 141 82.73 42.29 -22.05
N LEU A 142 82.89 41.55 -20.94
CA LEU A 142 84.18 41.38 -20.25
C LEU A 142 85.27 40.82 -21.18
N CYS A 143 84.95 39.80 -21.97
CA CYS A 143 85.88 39.23 -22.95
C CYS A 143 86.35 40.32 -23.93
N VAL A 144 85.43 41.09 -24.51
CA VAL A 144 85.77 42.19 -25.43
C VAL A 144 86.62 43.25 -24.73
N CYS A 145 86.29 43.64 -23.49
CA CYS A 145 87.08 44.60 -22.73
C CYS A 145 88.52 44.11 -22.50
N VAL A 146 88.71 42.85 -22.09
CA VAL A 146 90.05 42.27 -21.88
C VAL A 146 90.82 42.17 -23.21
N CYS A 147 90.15 41.81 -24.31
CA CYS A 147 90.77 41.77 -25.63
C CYS A 147 91.25 43.14 -26.10
N VAL A 148 90.53 44.23 -25.78
CA VAL A 148 90.94 45.60 -26.15
C VAL A 148 92.03 46.14 -25.23
N CYS A 149 92.07 45.74 -23.95
CA CYS A 149 93.13 46.17 -23.02
C CYS A 149 94.46 45.42 -23.18
N CYS A 150 94.47 44.26 -23.86
CA CYS A 150 95.67 43.44 -24.10
C CYS A 150 96.28 43.65 -25.51
N VAL A 151 95.81 44.61 -26.29
CA VAL A 151 96.37 45.07 -27.58
C VAL A 151 96.91 46.48 -27.41
#